data_AF-A0A3N6P9K3-F1
#
_entry.id   AF-A0A3N6P9K3-F1
#
_cell.length_a   1.000
_cell.length_b   1.000
_cell.length_c   1.000
_cell.angle_alpha   90.00
_cell.angle_beta   90.00
_cell.angle_gamma   90.00
#
_symmetry.space_group_name_H-M   'P 1'
#
loop_
_entity.id
_entity.type
_entity.pdbx_description
1 polymer ?
#
loop_
_entity_poly.entity_id
_entity_poly.type
_entity_poly.pdbx_seq_one_letter_code
_entity_poly.pdbx_strand_id
1 'polypeptide(L)'
;MSPAPSASTDSFPTQARYDSEDDELIFTVDAFPADIDDVAVAVGSRRLRIRIGPGSETGGVRYERIVTSPPRRTFTDEREAVYNNGVLTVTVGAAGGRDR
;
A
#
# COMPACT_ATOMS: atom_id res chain seq x y z
N MET A 1 -3.92 -19.76 29.98
CA MET A 1 -3.59 -18.73 28.96
C MET A 1 -3.79 -19.38 27.60
N SER A 2 -4.89 -19.06 26.93
CA SER A 2 -5.14 -19.54 25.57
C SER A 2 -4.26 -18.75 24.60
N PRO A 3 -3.62 -19.38 23.60
CA PRO A 3 -2.88 -18.65 22.58
C PRO A 3 -3.86 -17.75 21.81
N ALA A 4 -3.47 -16.49 21.61
CA ALA A 4 -4.20 -15.58 20.73
C ALA A 4 -4.30 -16.21 19.33
N PRO A 5 -5.43 -16.11 18.62
CA PRO A 5 -5.53 -16.61 17.26
C PRO A 5 -4.49 -15.89 16.41
N SER A 6 -3.55 -16.65 15.82
CA SER A 6 -2.68 -16.15 14.77
C SER A 6 -3.59 -15.61 13.67
N ALA A 7 -3.65 -14.30 13.49
CA ALA A 7 -4.39 -13.70 12.39
C ALA A 7 -3.77 -14.22 11.09
N SER A 8 -4.44 -15.16 10.43
CA SER A 8 -4.13 -15.53 9.05
C SER A 8 -4.30 -14.25 8.23
N THR A 9 -3.20 -13.63 7.84
CA THR A 9 -3.21 -12.52 6.90
C THR A 9 -3.49 -13.14 5.54
N ASP A 10 -4.68 -12.91 4.99
CA ASP A 10 -4.95 -13.31 3.61
C ASP A 10 -3.92 -12.61 2.72
N SER A 11 -3.18 -13.41 1.93
CA SER A 11 -2.19 -12.86 1.02
C SER A 11 -2.89 -12.42 -0.27
N PHE A 12 -3.14 -11.13 -0.39
CA PHE A 12 -3.65 -10.56 -1.63
C PHE A 12 -2.54 -10.53 -2.70
N PRO A 13 -2.82 -10.92 -3.96
CA PRO A 13 -1.85 -10.81 -5.06
C PRO A 13 -1.38 -9.36 -5.23
N THR A 14 -0.06 -9.16 -5.30
CA THR A 14 0.52 -7.81 -5.39
C THR A 14 1.65 -7.69 -6.39
N GLN A 15 1.75 -6.50 -6.98
CA GLN A 15 2.83 -6.11 -7.86
C GLN A 15 3.31 -4.70 -7.50
N ALA A 16 4.63 -4.50 -7.56
CA ALA A 16 5.26 -3.21 -7.35
C ALA A 16 6.27 -3.00 -8.47
N ARG A 17 6.14 -1.89 -9.20
CA ARG A 17 7.05 -1.50 -10.27
C ARG A 17 7.46 -0.05 -10.07
N TYR A 18 8.74 0.23 -10.24
CA TYR A 18 9.24 1.59 -10.35
C TYR A 18 9.37 1.94 -11.83
N ASP A 19 8.80 3.07 -12.22
CA ASP A 19 9.02 3.71 -13.50
C ASP A 19 10.12 4.77 -13.34
N SER A 20 11.24 4.59 -14.03
CA SER A 20 12.36 5.52 -13.97
C SER A 20 12.23 6.69 -14.94
N GLU A 21 11.32 6.61 -15.91
CA GLU A 21 11.11 7.69 -16.89
C GLU A 21 10.29 8.81 -16.25
N ASP A 22 9.22 8.45 -15.54
CA ASP A 22 8.35 9.39 -14.81
C ASP A 22 8.73 9.54 -13.32
N ASP A 23 9.71 8.77 -12.84
CA ASP A 23 10.14 8.74 -11.45
C ASP A 23 9.01 8.35 -10.47
N GLU A 24 8.17 7.38 -10.84
CA GLU A 24 7.00 6.96 -10.08
C GLU A 24 7.11 5.52 -9.57
N LEU A 25 6.57 5.25 -8.38
CA LEU A 25 6.28 3.90 -7.93
C LEU A 25 4.81 3.58 -8.20
N ILE A 26 4.57 2.52 -8.96
CA ILE A 26 3.25 1.96 -9.22
C ILE A 26 3.10 0.67 -8.42
N PHE A 27 2.12 0.64 -7.52
CA PHE A 27 1.76 -0.53 -6.73
C PHE A 27 0.35 -0.98 -7.06
N THR A 28 0.17 -2.27 -7.35
CA THR A 28 -1.14 -2.86 -7.61
C THR A 28 -1.41 -4.00 -6.65
N VAL A 29 -2.60 -4.05 -6.08
CA VAL A 29 -3.11 -5.16 -5.29
C VAL A 29 -4.49 -5.56 -5.77
N ASP A 30 -4.68 -6.86 -6.02
CA ASP A 30 -6.01 -7.44 -6.14
C ASP A 30 -6.56 -7.55 -4.73
N ALA A 31 -7.47 -6.65 -4.37
CA ALA A 31 -8.09 -6.52 -3.05
C ALA A 31 -9.44 -7.24 -2.97
N PHE A 32 -9.89 -7.94 -4.01
CA PHE A 32 -11.18 -8.64 -3.98
C PHE A 32 -11.19 -9.71 -2.87
N PRO A 33 -12.27 -9.86 -2.09
CA PRO A 33 -13.58 -9.19 -2.19
C PRO A 33 -13.76 -7.95 -1.30
N ALA A 34 -12.69 -7.30 -0.84
CA ALA A 34 -12.80 -6.15 0.06
C ALA A 34 -13.37 -4.92 -0.65
N ASP A 35 -14.25 -4.17 0.01
CA ASP A 35 -14.82 -2.93 -0.52
C ASP A 35 -13.85 -1.75 -0.36
N ILE A 36 -14.10 -0.64 -1.07
CA ILE A 36 -13.24 0.56 -0.98
C ILE A 36 -13.16 1.12 0.45
N ASP A 37 -14.25 1.00 1.23
CA ASP A 37 -14.30 1.45 2.62
C ASP A 37 -13.40 0.60 3.55
N ASP A 38 -13.00 -0.60 3.12
CA ASP A 38 -12.06 -1.48 3.83
C ASP A 38 -10.59 -1.19 3.48
N VAL A 39 -10.33 -0.29 2.53
CA VAL A 39 -8.99 -0.01 2.01
C VAL A 39 -8.46 1.31 2.59
N ALA A 40 -7.29 1.23 3.22
CA ALA A 40 -6.57 2.41 3.68
C ALA A 40 -5.16 2.46 3.06
N VAL A 41 -4.84 3.61 2.46
CA VAL A 41 -3.52 3.90 1.89
C VAL A 41 -2.90 5.08 2.63
N ALA A 42 -1.68 4.92 3.11
CA ALA A 42 -0.91 5.97 3.75
C ALA A 42 0.48 6.07 3.10
N VAL A 43 0.86 7.28 2.69
CA VAL A 43 2.17 7.57 2.10
C VAL A 43 2.93 8.48 3.05
N GLY A 44 4.08 8.01 3.52
CA GLY A 44 5.11 8.85 4.15
C GLY A 44 6.34 8.95 3.26
N SER A 45 7.33 9.75 3.65
CA SER A 45 8.51 10.07 2.82
C SER A 45 9.33 8.89 2.30
N ARG A 46 9.28 7.72 2.98
CA ARG A 46 10.03 6.52 2.60
C ARG A 46 9.19 5.25 2.56
N ARG A 47 7.92 5.33 2.93
CA ARG A 47 7.07 4.16 3.14
C ARG A 47 5.66 4.44 2.64
N LEU A 48 5.20 3.60 1.74
CA LEU A 48 3.80 3.42 1.36
C LEU A 48 3.26 2.27 2.21
N ARG A 49 2.16 2.49 2.92
CA ARG A 49 1.45 1.48 3.71
C ARG A 49 0.06 1.28 3.13
N ILE A 50 -0.29 0.04 2.86
CA ILE A 50 -1.60 -0.36 2.36
C ILE A 50 -2.19 -1.34 3.37
N ARG A 51 -3.43 -1.09 3.76
CA ARG A 51 -4.21 -1.95 4.65
C ARG A 51 -5.52 -2.30 3.97
N ILE A 52 -5.92 -3.55 4.09
CA ILE A 52 -7.21 -4.04 3.63
C ILE A 52 -7.85 -4.80 4.81
N GLY A 53 -9.04 -4.37 5.21
CA GLY A 53 -9.83 -5.02 6.25
C GLY A 53 -10.91 -4.10 6.82
N PRO A 54 -11.94 -4.68 7.45
CA PRO A 54 -13.06 -3.92 8.00
C PRO A 54 -12.56 -2.90 9.03
N GLY A 55 -13.01 -1.66 8.88
CA GLY A 55 -12.63 -0.53 9.71
C GLY A 55 -12.67 -0.86 11.21
N SER A 56 -11.55 -0.53 11.87
CA SER A 56 -11.11 -0.58 13.28
C SER A 56 -11.98 -1.00 14.48
N GLU A 57 -13.26 -1.33 14.38
CA GLU A 57 -14.08 -1.52 15.60
C GLU A 57 -14.40 -2.97 15.94
N THR A 58 -14.28 -3.96 15.03
CA THR A 58 -14.63 -5.35 15.40
C THR A 58 -13.96 -6.49 14.63
N GLY A 59 -13.15 -6.23 13.59
CA GLY A 59 -12.53 -7.30 12.79
C GLY A 59 -11.16 -6.87 12.29
N GLY A 60 -10.13 -7.64 12.61
CA GLY A 60 -8.74 -7.27 12.37
C GLY A 60 -8.38 -6.98 10.91
N VAL A 61 -7.27 -6.26 10.74
CA VAL A 61 -6.60 -6.05 9.44
C VAL A 61 -6.38 -7.42 8.78
N ARG A 62 -7.00 -7.64 7.61
CA ARG A 62 -6.83 -8.88 6.83
C ARG A 62 -5.53 -8.89 6.06
N TYR A 63 -5.06 -7.71 5.66
CA TYR A 63 -3.81 -7.53 4.94
C TYR A 63 -3.15 -6.21 5.24
N GLU A 64 -1.83 -6.27 5.39
CA GLU A 64 -0.98 -5.10 5.51
C GLU A 64 0.27 -5.28 4.65
N ARG A 65 0.57 -4.26 3.85
CA ARG A 65 1.80 -4.18 3.07
C ARG A 65 2.49 -2.86 3.28
N ILE A 66 3.80 -2.94 3.45
CA ILE A 66 4.69 -1.78 3.44
C ILE A 66 5.59 -1.90 2.21
N VAL A 67 5.62 -0.84 1.40
CA VAL A 67 6.53 -0.69 0.27
C VAL A 67 7.46 0.47 0.57
N THR A 68 8.75 0.25 0.41
CA THR A 68 9.76 1.29 0.63
C THR A 68 10.02 2.05 -0.64
N SER A 69 10.37 3.33 -0.51
CA SER A 69 10.82 4.12 -1.66
C SER A 69 12.05 3.49 -2.32
N PRO A 70 12.26 3.72 -3.62
CA PRO A 70 13.47 3.29 -4.30
C PRO A 70 14.74 3.84 -3.62
N PRO A 71 15.89 3.18 -3.77
CA PRO A 71 17.14 3.63 -3.16
C PRO A 71 17.46 5.09 -3.52
N ARG A 72 17.88 5.87 -2.51
CA ARG A 72 18.22 7.31 -2.64
C ARG A 72 17.07 8.22 -3.09
N ARG A 73 15.83 7.74 -3.02
CA ARG A 73 14.62 8.52 -3.32
C ARG A 73 13.68 8.60 -2.13
N THR A 74 12.87 9.65 -2.12
CA THR A 74 11.75 9.83 -1.19
C THR A 74 10.47 10.01 -1.97
N PHE A 75 9.38 9.46 -1.46
CA PHE A 75 8.06 9.70 -2.02
C PHE A 75 7.70 11.18 -1.94
N THR A 76 7.12 11.70 -3.02
CA THR A 76 6.65 13.09 -3.15
C THR A 76 5.17 13.18 -2.73
N ASP A 77 4.63 14.39 -2.79
CA ASP A 77 3.19 14.62 -2.58
C ASP A 77 2.35 14.29 -3.84
N GLU A 78 3.00 13.97 -4.97
CA GLU A 78 2.34 13.47 -6.18
C GLU A 78 1.93 12.02 -5.90
N ARG A 79 0.64 11.84 -5.61
CA ARG A 79 0.09 10.54 -5.24
C ARG A 79 -1.31 10.39 -5.76
N GLU A 80 -1.59 9.21 -6.31
CA GLU A 80 -2.89 8.83 -6.82
C GLU A 80 -3.22 7.43 -6.31
N ALA A 81 -4.49 7.22 -5.96
CA ALA A 81 -5.01 5.91 -5.61
C ALA A 81 -6.32 5.70 -6.36
N VAL A 82 -6.36 4.66 -7.18
CA VAL A 82 -7.52 4.30 -8.00
C VAL A 82 -7.95 2.90 -7.59
N TYR A 83 -9.22 2.77 -7.21
CA TYR A 83 -9.82 1.48 -6.90
C TYR A 83 -10.93 1.19 -7.92
N ASN A 84 -10.79 0.11 -8.68
CA ASN A 84 -11.77 -0.31 -9.68
C ASN A 84 -11.92 -1.83 -9.67
N ASN A 85 -13.15 -2.32 -9.56
CA ASN A 85 -13.50 -3.75 -9.68
C ASN A 85 -12.64 -4.69 -8.81
N GLY A 86 -12.37 -4.33 -7.55
CA GLY A 86 -11.55 -5.16 -6.67
C GLY A 86 -10.05 -4.91 -6.75
N VAL A 87 -9.58 -4.09 -7.71
CA VAL A 87 -8.14 -3.81 -7.88
C VAL A 87 -7.82 -2.40 -7.42
N LEU A 88 -6.87 -2.28 -6.49
CA LEU A 88 -6.29 -1.01 -6.07
C LEU A 88 -4.97 -0.80 -6.81
N THR A 89 -4.87 0.31 -7.52
CA THR A 89 -3.62 0.84 -8.07
C THR A 89 -3.25 2.12 -7.33
N VAL A 90 -2.03 2.17 -6.81
CA VAL A 90 -1.45 3.34 -6.13
C VAL A 90 -0.23 3.78 -6.91
N THR A 91 -0.22 5.04 -7.33
CA THR A 91 0.93 5.69 -7.98
C THR A 91 1.47 6.75 -7.04
N VAL A 92 2.79 6.76 -6.83
CA VAL A 92 3.44 7.75 -5.96
C VAL A 92 4.73 8.22 -6.62
N GLY A 93 4.87 9.52 -6.85
CA GLY A 93 6.11 10.13 -7.34
C GLY A 93 7.27 9.94 -6.36
N ALA A 94 8.49 9.87 -6.88
CA ALA A 94 9.69 9.60 -6.10
C ALA A 94 10.87 10.45 -6.58
N ALA A 95 11.15 11.52 -5.85
CA ALA A 95 12.28 12.40 -6.15
C ALA A 95 13.57 11.94 -5.43
N GLY A 96 14.71 12.18 -6.07
CA GLY A 96 16.02 12.01 -5.44
C GLY A 96 16.14 12.91 -4.21
N GLY A 97 16.51 12.32 -3.07
CA GLY A 97 16.90 13.12 -1.92
C GLY A 97 18.24 13.77 -2.25
N ARG A 98 18.26 15.05 -2.62
CA ARG A 98 19.48 15.83 -2.39
C ARG A 98 19.69 15.80 -0.89
N ASP A 99 20.78 15.15 -0.46
CA ASP A 99 21.33 15.32 0.88
C ASP A 99 21.25 16.81 1.22
N ARG A 100 20.49 17.10 2.26
CA ARG A 100 20.44 18.42 2.88
C ARG A 100 21.60 18.54 3.85
#